data_AF-A0A7S0IHB7-F1
#
_entry.id   AF-A0A7S0IHB7-F1
#
_cell.length_a   1.000
_cell.length_b   1.000
_cell.length_c   1.000
_cell.angle_alpha   90.00
_cell.angle_beta   90.00
_cell.angle_gamma   90.00
#
_symmetry.space_group_name_H-M   'P 1'
#
loop_
_entity.id
_entity.type
_entity.pdbx_description
1 polymer ?
#
loop_
_entity_poly.entity_id
_entity_poly.type
_entity_poly.pdbx_seq_one_letter_code
_entity_poly.pdbx_strand_id
1 'polypeptide(L)'
;SELRDRMVKLALDSFAEIEQLLSDLDDDFIGGDRPNMADAHMATMLYWALNMIEFGLCGIPQAPCSVEDVGAPSIRTYLEGWTKRPSWKECYKTSSLYNSATVTVYAYRFSKMAPDVANDPRFLPLPAVCERARRADPYYRIAVGLDKPVTGGPIFEGHLFGQQPAPEGQVISGVPRKAVLSYRASYGTGDILDGDAPLGPIMPYCPYCHRLGLMLSESGVPFEAYLIDQSDKPPWFLESFPAGTTPSMQWPDVLGTDEWVGGFDNLVKIYGEKIPKFASVANDHGQYKVDHVGALGTTAAMATYAAIFTNSELDSAKNMMGALMGMGSIAKIEGETGAQTRERLILLIQ
;
A
#
# COMPACT_ATOMS: atom_id res chain seq x y z
N SER A 1 -20.50 11.64 13.36
CA SER A 1 -21.57 10.67 13.65
C SER A 1 -20.97 9.66 14.58
N GLU A 2 -21.74 9.06 15.48
CA GLU A 2 -21.18 8.21 16.53
C GLU A 2 -20.27 7.09 15.99
N LEU A 3 -20.69 6.41 14.90
CA LEU A 3 -19.87 5.40 14.22
C LEU A 3 -18.54 5.98 13.69
N ARG A 4 -18.56 7.17 13.09
CA ARG A 4 -17.35 7.85 12.63
C ARG A 4 -16.40 8.12 13.80
N ASP A 5 -16.93 8.68 14.87
CA ASP A 5 -16.13 9.14 16.00
C ASP A 5 -15.48 7.94 16.72
N ARG A 6 -16.18 6.79 16.74
CA ARG A 6 -15.65 5.50 17.18
C ARG A 6 -14.54 4.99 16.26
N MET A 7 -14.73 4.98 14.93
CA MET A 7 -13.69 4.56 13.99
C MET A 7 -12.43 5.44 14.07
N VAL A 8 -12.61 6.75 14.23
CA VAL A 8 -11.51 7.70 14.46
C VAL A 8 -10.82 7.38 15.78
N LYS A 9 -11.56 7.13 16.86
CA LYS A 9 -10.97 6.73 18.15
C LYS A 9 -10.15 5.46 18.03
N LEU A 10 -10.67 4.42 17.37
CA LEU A 10 -9.94 3.17 17.14
C LEU A 10 -8.62 3.43 16.42
N ALA A 11 -8.64 4.25 15.37
CA ALA A 11 -7.42 4.61 14.65
C ALA A 11 -6.40 5.34 15.55
N LEU A 12 -6.85 6.32 16.33
CA LEU A 12 -5.99 7.10 17.24
C LEU A 12 -5.43 6.24 18.38
N ASP A 13 -6.23 5.34 18.96
CA ASP A 13 -5.77 4.40 19.97
C ASP A 13 -4.70 3.45 19.38
N SER A 14 -4.92 2.95 18.16
CA SER A 14 -3.90 2.15 17.47
C SER A 14 -2.63 2.95 17.16
N PHE A 15 -2.73 4.24 16.80
CA PHE A 15 -1.55 5.09 16.62
C PHE A 15 -0.78 5.30 17.92
N ALA A 16 -1.47 5.47 19.05
CA ALA A 16 -0.83 5.59 20.35
C ALA A 16 -0.09 4.30 20.76
N GLU A 17 -0.67 3.13 20.48
CA GLU A 17 0.00 1.85 20.72
C GLU A 17 1.20 1.63 19.79
N ILE A 18 1.08 2.02 18.51
CA ILE A 18 2.21 2.03 17.56
C ILE A 18 3.32 2.97 18.05
N GLU A 19 2.98 4.15 18.55
CA GLU A 19 3.96 5.10 19.09
C GLU A 19 4.72 4.49 20.26
N GLN A 20 4.01 3.88 21.22
CA GLN A 20 4.64 3.20 22.34
C GLN A 20 5.57 2.08 21.84
N LEU A 21 5.09 1.25 20.90
CA LEU A 21 5.86 0.14 20.34
C LEU A 21 7.14 0.63 19.65
N LEU A 22 7.04 1.64 18.80
CA LEU A 22 8.17 2.15 18.01
C LEU A 22 9.17 2.94 18.86
N SER A 23 8.70 3.66 19.88
CA SER A 23 9.58 4.42 20.79
C SER A 23 10.33 3.54 21.78
N ASP A 24 9.81 2.34 22.06
CA ASP A 24 10.42 1.33 22.94
C ASP A 24 11.29 0.31 22.19
N LEU A 25 11.58 0.51 20.90
CA LEU A 25 12.47 -0.40 20.17
C LEU A 25 13.90 -0.33 20.71
N ASP A 26 14.50 -1.50 20.93
CA ASP A 26 15.90 -1.61 21.35
C ASP A 26 16.88 -1.17 20.24
N ASP A 27 16.47 -1.31 18.98
CA ASP A 27 17.23 -1.00 17.75
C ASP A 27 16.35 -0.23 16.73
N ASP A 28 16.87 0.01 15.52
CA ASP A 28 16.16 0.73 14.45
C ASP A 28 14.91 0.01 13.91
N PHE A 29 14.79 -1.31 14.15
CA PHE A 29 13.73 -2.17 13.62
C PHE A 29 13.15 -3.12 14.67
N ILE A 30 11.92 -3.60 14.47
CA ILE A 30 11.24 -4.62 15.28
C ILE A 30 12.04 -5.92 15.33
N GLY A 31 12.72 -6.28 14.23
CA GLY A 31 13.65 -7.40 14.14
C GLY A 31 15.02 -7.17 14.79
N GLY A 32 15.29 -6.01 15.39
CA GLY A 32 16.59 -5.65 15.94
C GLY A 32 17.49 -4.98 14.90
N ASP A 33 18.73 -5.46 14.76
CA ASP A 33 19.72 -4.94 13.81
C ASP A 33 19.33 -5.10 12.32
N ARG A 34 18.40 -6.02 12.03
CA ARG A 34 17.90 -6.31 10.69
C ARG A 34 16.38 -6.44 10.70
N PRO A 35 15.68 -5.86 9.72
CA PRO A 35 14.23 -5.95 9.68
C PRO A 35 13.76 -7.37 9.37
N ASN A 36 12.62 -7.74 9.97
CA ASN A 36 11.96 -9.04 9.79
C ASN A 36 10.57 -8.91 9.14
N MET A 37 9.76 -9.98 9.21
CA MET A 37 8.40 -9.95 8.67
C MET A 37 7.47 -8.97 9.38
N ALA A 38 7.62 -8.80 10.70
CA ALA A 38 6.85 -7.81 11.45
C ALA A 38 7.17 -6.40 10.93
N ASP A 39 8.44 -6.09 10.67
CA ASP A 39 8.83 -4.81 10.10
C ASP A 39 8.23 -4.57 8.70
N ALA A 40 8.28 -5.58 7.82
CA ALA A 40 7.70 -5.48 6.48
C ALA A 40 6.17 -5.22 6.53
N HIS A 41 5.47 -5.87 7.48
CA HIS A 41 4.05 -5.62 7.71
C HIS A 41 3.79 -4.21 8.25
N MET A 42 4.54 -3.77 9.25
CA MET A 42 4.40 -2.46 9.86
C MET A 42 4.71 -1.34 8.87
N ALA A 43 5.90 -1.37 8.26
CA ALA A 43 6.38 -0.32 7.35
C ALA A 43 5.42 -0.11 6.17
N THR A 44 4.84 -1.19 5.63
CA THR A 44 3.90 -1.09 4.51
C THR A 44 2.59 -0.41 4.90
N MET A 45 2.08 -0.67 6.11
CA MET A 45 0.85 -0.04 6.60
C MET A 45 1.07 1.38 7.09
N LEU A 46 2.18 1.65 7.77
CA LEU A 46 2.54 2.99 8.20
C LEU A 46 2.82 3.91 7.02
N TYR A 47 3.53 3.42 6.00
CA TYR A 47 3.78 4.18 4.77
C TYR A 47 2.47 4.58 4.08
N TRP A 48 1.54 3.62 4.00
CA TRP A 48 0.22 3.87 3.43
C TRP A 48 -0.57 4.87 4.30
N ALA A 49 -0.62 4.68 5.62
CA ALA A 49 -1.35 5.54 6.54
C ALA A 49 -0.82 6.99 6.52
N LEU A 50 0.50 7.15 6.55
CA LEU A 50 1.18 8.45 6.43
C LEU A 50 0.74 9.18 5.17
N ASN A 51 0.76 8.52 4.00
CA ASN A 51 0.32 9.13 2.75
C ASN A 51 -1.17 9.52 2.78
N MET A 52 -2.04 8.70 3.36
CA MET A 52 -3.47 9.03 3.43
C MET A 52 -3.75 10.21 4.38
N ILE A 53 -3.10 10.24 5.54
CA ILE A 53 -3.30 11.28 6.56
C ILE A 53 -2.74 12.63 6.09
N GLU A 54 -1.49 12.66 5.60
CA GLU A 54 -0.83 13.92 5.23
C GLU A 54 -1.43 14.58 3.98
N PHE A 55 -2.04 13.79 3.09
CA PHE A 55 -2.73 14.29 1.91
C PHE A 55 -4.24 14.47 2.08
N GLY A 56 -4.79 14.08 3.23
CA GLY A 56 -6.19 14.34 3.59
C GLY A 56 -7.21 13.38 2.96
N LEU A 57 -6.77 12.19 2.52
CA LEU A 57 -7.65 11.13 2.02
C LEU A 57 -8.04 10.20 3.17
N CYS A 58 -8.58 10.74 4.26
CA CYS A 58 -8.68 10.02 5.52
C CYS A 58 -9.80 10.60 6.42
N GLY A 59 -10.29 9.81 7.38
CA GLY A 59 -11.41 10.23 8.25
C GLY A 59 -10.99 11.03 9.49
N ILE A 60 -9.69 11.18 9.76
CA ILE A 60 -9.15 11.94 10.88
C ILE A 60 -9.58 13.41 10.76
N PRO A 61 -10.25 14.00 11.77
CA PRO A 61 -10.77 15.37 11.69
C PRO A 61 -9.72 16.44 11.38
N GLN A 62 -8.48 16.23 11.81
CA GLN A 62 -7.37 17.16 11.62
C GLN A 62 -6.74 17.03 10.22
N ALA A 63 -7.05 15.98 9.46
CA ALA A 63 -6.43 15.73 8.18
C ALA A 63 -6.83 16.79 7.13
N PRO A 64 -5.90 17.27 6.29
CA PRO A 64 -4.49 16.88 6.22
C PRO A 64 -3.68 17.39 7.42
N CYS A 65 -2.96 16.48 8.07
CA CYS A 65 -2.09 16.75 9.22
C CYS A 65 -0.91 15.77 9.20
N SER A 66 0.09 16.00 10.05
CA SER A 66 1.25 15.12 10.17
C SER A 66 0.97 13.91 11.06
N VAL A 67 1.83 12.88 11.01
CA VAL A 67 1.73 11.74 11.96
C VAL A 67 2.04 12.17 13.40
N GLU A 68 2.80 13.24 13.56
CA GLU A 68 3.06 13.92 14.83
C GLU A 68 1.78 14.54 15.41
N ASP A 69 0.95 15.16 14.56
CA ASP A 69 -0.31 15.79 15.00
C ASP A 69 -1.35 14.76 15.49
N VAL A 70 -1.23 13.49 15.09
CA VAL A 70 -2.05 12.39 15.61
C VAL A 70 -1.39 11.65 16.78
N GLY A 71 -0.26 12.15 17.29
CA GLY A 71 0.42 11.63 18.45
C GLY A 71 1.36 10.45 18.19
N ALA A 72 1.80 10.24 16.94
CA ALA A 72 2.69 9.13 16.58
C ALA A 72 3.96 9.59 15.81
N PRO A 73 4.79 10.46 16.41
CA PRO A 73 6.01 10.97 15.77
C PRO A 73 7.01 9.89 15.36
N SER A 74 7.09 8.77 16.09
CA SER A 74 8.06 7.69 15.84
C SER A 74 7.83 6.99 14.50
N ILE A 75 6.60 7.08 13.94
CA ILE A 75 6.27 6.56 12.60
C ILE A 75 7.19 7.15 11.53
N ARG A 76 7.45 8.47 11.57
CA ARG A 76 8.27 9.13 10.56
C ARG A 76 9.70 8.61 10.62
N THR A 77 10.32 8.63 11.79
CA THR A 77 11.70 8.17 12.01
C THR A 77 11.86 6.71 11.57
N TYR A 78 10.91 5.85 11.94
CA TYR A 78 10.91 4.43 11.56
C TYR A 78 10.85 4.25 10.03
N LEU A 79 9.97 4.98 9.33
CA LEU A 79 9.89 4.92 7.87
C LEU A 79 11.13 5.53 7.19
N GLU A 80 11.73 6.58 7.75
CA GLU A 80 12.98 7.15 7.25
C GLU A 80 14.17 6.18 7.38
N GLY A 81 14.16 5.31 8.40
CA GLY A 81 15.10 4.18 8.48
C GLY A 81 14.94 3.24 7.28
N TRP A 82 13.69 2.92 6.94
CA TRP A 82 13.34 2.10 5.78
C TRP A 82 13.72 2.75 4.44
N THR A 83 13.45 4.04 4.23
CA THR A 83 13.70 4.69 2.92
C THR A 83 15.18 4.71 2.51
N LYS A 84 16.09 4.55 3.48
CA LYS A 84 17.54 4.45 3.27
C LYS A 84 17.99 3.06 2.82
N ARG A 85 17.14 2.03 2.95
CA ARG A 85 17.51 0.65 2.64
C ARG A 85 17.48 0.35 1.14
N PRO A 86 18.42 -0.45 0.61
CA PRO A 86 18.38 -0.91 -0.78
C PRO A 86 17.07 -1.65 -1.14
N SER A 87 16.56 -2.47 -0.23
CA SER A 87 15.31 -3.21 -0.37
C SER A 87 14.10 -2.31 -0.60
N TRP A 88 14.04 -1.19 0.12
CA TRP A 88 13.01 -0.19 -0.05
C TRP A 88 13.05 0.41 -1.45
N LYS A 89 14.23 0.89 -1.87
CA LYS A 89 14.42 1.46 -3.22
C LYS A 89 14.08 0.44 -4.31
N GLU A 90 14.43 -0.82 -4.14
CA GLU A 90 14.12 -1.91 -5.07
C GLU A 90 12.60 -2.15 -5.18
N CYS A 91 11.88 -2.14 -4.05
CA CYS A 91 10.47 -2.49 -3.98
C CYS A 91 9.51 -1.34 -4.27
N TYR A 92 9.82 -0.13 -3.78
CA TYR A 92 8.97 1.05 -3.85
C TYR A 92 9.35 1.98 -5.00
N LYS A 93 10.55 1.81 -5.59
CA LYS A 93 11.12 2.65 -6.65
C LYS A 93 11.28 4.13 -6.27
N THR A 94 11.20 4.46 -4.99
CA THR A 94 11.40 5.80 -4.44
C THR A 94 12.21 5.71 -3.15
N SER A 95 12.86 6.81 -2.77
CA SER A 95 13.49 6.99 -1.46
C SER A 95 12.77 8.07 -0.63
N SER A 96 11.60 8.51 -1.11
CA SER A 96 10.71 9.44 -0.42
C SER A 96 9.75 8.69 0.50
N LEU A 97 9.25 9.40 1.53
CA LEU A 97 8.09 8.97 2.32
C LEU A 97 6.76 9.13 1.56
N TYR A 98 6.79 9.78 0.40
CA TYR A 98 5.60 10.10 -0.38
C TYR A 98 5.58 9.35 -1.71
N ASN A 99 4.39 8.81 -2.03
CA ASN A 99 4.08 8.20 -3.31
C ASN A 99 2.67 8.61 -3.74
N SER A 100 2.63 9.55 -4.67
CA SER A 100 1.40 10.12 -5.21
C SER A 100 0.54 9.09 -5.94
N ALA A 101 1.12 8.07 -6.58
CA ALA A 101 0.36 6.99 -7.21
C ALA A 101 -0.45 6.18 -6.18
N THR A 102 0.09 6.01 -4.97
CA THR A 102 -0.64 5.38 -3.86
C THR A 102 -1.85 6.22 -3.45
N VAL A 103 -1.79 7.54 -3.49
CA VAL A 103 -2.95 8.40 -3.17
C VAL A 103 -3.97 8.37 -4.31
N THR A 104 -3.51 8.58 -5.54
CA THR A 104 -4.37 8.70 -6.73
C THR A 104 -5.19 7.43 -6.98
N VAL A 105 -4.61 6.24 -6.80
CA VAL A 105 -5.36 4.98 -7.05
C VAL A 105 -6.58 4.85 -6.15
N TYR A 106 -6.50 5.28 -4.90
CA TYR A 106 -7.65 5.18 -4.01
C TYR A 106 -8.60 6.38 -4.15
N ALA A 107 -8.09 7.59 -4.44
CA ALA A 107 -8.96 8.71 -4.83
C ALA A 107 -9.81 8.34 -6.05
N TYR A 108 -9.23 7.67 -7.05
CA TYR A 108 -9.96 7.11 -8.17
C TYR A 108 -11.05 6.14 -7.72
N ARG A 109 -10.72 5.13 -6.90
CA ARG A 109 -11.72 4.19 -6.36
C ARG A 109 -12.86 4.91 -5.64
N PHE A 110 -12.56 5.95 -4.87
CA PHE A 110 -13.55 6.73 -4.12
C PHE A 110 -14.51 7.45 -5.07
N SER A 111 -13.96 8.13 -6.07
CA SER A 111 -14.76 8.83 -7.08
C SER A 111 -15.76 7.92 -7.80
N LYS A 112 -15.43 6.64 -7.96
CA LYS A 112 -16.28 5.65 -8.66
C LYS A 112 -17.24 4.92 -7.74
N MET A 113 -16.79 4.56 -6.54
CA MET A 113 -17.53 3.67 -5.64
C MET A 113 -18.28 4.39 -4.52
N ALA A 114 -17.89 5.62 -4.19
CA ALA A 114 -18.53 6.41 -3.13
C ALA A 114 -18.55 7.91 -3.52
N PRO A 115 -19.26 8.28 -4.59
CA PRO A 115 -19.31 9.65 -5.08
C PRO A 115 -19.92 10.65 -4.08
N ASP A 116 -20.80 10.20 -3.19
CA ASP A 116 -21.33 11.01 -2.10
C ASP A 116 -20.25 11.37 -1.06
N VAL A 117 -19.39 10.41 -0.74
CA VAL A 117 -18.22 10.61 0.12
C VAL A 117 -17.17 11.49 -0.57
N ALA A 118 -16.92 11.28 -1.86
CA ALA A 118 -15.96 12.05 -2.64
C ALA A 118 -16.30 13.56 -2.74
N ASN A 119 -17.58 13.90 -2.59
CA ASN A 119 -18.09 15.28 -2.66
C ASN A 119 -18.53 15.82 -1.29
N ASP A 120 -18.20 15.11 -0.19
CA ASP A 120 -18.57 15.54 1.14
C ASP A 120 -17.74 16.78 1.56
N PRO A 121 -18.37 17.91 1.91
CA PRO A 121 -17.66 19.16 2.22
C PRO A 121 -16.80 19.09 3.49
N ARG A 122 -16.89 18.01 4.28
CA ARG A 122 -16.04 17.78 5.45
C ARG A 122 -14.63 17.31 5.08
N PHE A 123 -14.45 16.78 3.87
CA PHE A 123 -13.15 16.30 3.40
C PHE A 123 -12.60 17.23 2.31
N LEU A 124 -11.29 17.16 2.10
CA LEU A 124 -10.70 17.83 0.94
C LEU A 124 -11.26 17.23 -0.35
N PRO A 125 -11.59 18.06 -1.36
CA PRO A 125 -11.95 17.55 -2.68
C PRO A 125 -10.85 16.64 -3.22
N LEU A 126 -11.22 15.48 -3.78
CA LEU A 126 -10.26 14.50 -4.30
C LEU A 126 -9.22 15.10 -5.27
N PRO A 127 -9.55 16.06 -6.16
CA PRO A 127 -8.54 16.70 -7.00
C PRO A 127 -7.47 17.45 -6.20
N ALA A 128 -7.87 18.13 -5.12
CA ALA A 128 -6.95 18.84 -4.23
C ALA A 128 -6.05 17.86 -3.45
N VAL A 129 -6.60 16.70 -3.06
CA VAL A 129 -5.83 15.61 -2.44
C VAL A 129 -4.74 15.10 -3.40
N CYS A 130 -5.11 14.73 -4.63
CA CYS A 130 -4.16 14.24 -5.64
C CYS A 130 -3.09 15.30 -5.97
N GLU A 131 -3.49 16.56 -6.11
CA GLU A 131 -2.56 17.66 -6.39
C GLU A 131 -1.55 17.88 -5.25
N ARG A 132 -1.99 17.82 -3.99
CA ARG A 132 -1.09 17.89 -2.83
C ARG A 132 -0.08 16.74 -2.85
N ALA A 133 -0.54 15.52 -3.13
CA ALA A 133 0.32 14.35 -3.19
C ALA A 133 1.39 14.48 -4.30
N ARG A 134 0.99 14.91 -5.51
CA ARG A 134 1.90 15.16 -6.63
C ARG A 134 2.96 16.23 -6.32
N ARG A 135 2.58 17.31 -5.62
CA ARG A 135 3.52 18.37 -5.23
C ARG A 135 4.54 17.93 -4.17
N ALA A 136 4.15 17.00 -3.31
CA ALA A 136 5.02 16.46 -2.27
C ALA A 136 5.92 15.32 -2.77
N ASP A 137 5.49 14.57 -3.79
CA ASP A 137 6.22 13.43 -4.33
C ASP A 137 7.40 13.88 -5.24
N PRO A 138 8.66 13.78 -4.76
CA PRO A 138 9.81 14.20 -5.55
C PRO A 138 10.03 13.30 -6.77
N TYR A 139 9.63 12.02 -6.72
CA TYR A 139 9.82 11.11 -7.84
C TYR A 139 8.89 11.47 -9.00
N TYR A 140 7.61 11.75 -8.70
CA TYR A 140 6.69 12.28 -9.71
C TYR A 140 7.21 13.61 -10.27
N ARG A 141 7.60 14.55 -9.40
CA ARG A 141 8.11 15.87 -9.81
C ARG A 141 9.35 15.79 -10.68
N ILE A 142 10.27 14.89 -10.41
CA ILE A 142 11.46 14.69 -11.25
C ILE A 142 11.05 14.11 -12.60
N ALA A 143 10.19 13.08 -12.61
CA ALA A 143 9.79 12.40 -13.83
C ALA A 143 8.98 13.29 -14.80
N VAL A 144 8.18 14.22 -14.27
CA VAL A 144 7.31 15.11 -15.09
C VAL A 144 7.80 16.55 -15.17
N GLY A 145 8.74 16.97 -14.31
CA GLY A 145 9.32 18.32 -14.25
C GLY A 145 10.44 18.56 -15.27
N LEU A 146 10.47 17.74 -16.31
CA LEU A 146 11.31 17.91 -17.47
C LEU A 146 10.44 18.59 -18.53
N ASP A 147 10.88 19.71 -19.10
CA ASP A 147 10.23 20.41 -20.22
C ASP A 147 10.23 19.57 -21.52
N LYS A 148 10.26 18.24 -21.41
CA LYS A 148 10.37 17.29 -22.50
C LYS A 148 9.13 16.39 -22.51
N PRO A 149 8.44 16.26 -23.66
CA PRO A 149 7.44 15.23 -23.81
C PRO A 149 8.06 13.84 -23.68
N VAL A 150 7.31 12.90 -23.08
CA VAL A 150 7.65 11.47 -23.10
C VAL A 150 7.70 11.03 -24.56
N THR A 151 8.91 10.83 -25.08
CA THR A 151 9.16 10.48 -26.48
C THR A 151 9.98 9.20 -26.53
N GLY A 152 9.49 8.18 -27.27
CA GLY A 152 10.13 6.87 -27.37
C GLY A 152 9.26 5.73 -26.83
N GLY A 153 9.90 4.58 -26.57
CA GLY A 153 9.25 3.38 -26.04
C GLY A 153 8.67 3.54 -24.63
N PRO A 154 8.25 2.46 -23.96
CA PRO A 154 7.54 2.54 -22.68
C PRO A 154 8.39 3.07 -21.53
N ILE A 155 9.72 3.14 -21.68
CA ILE A 155 10.66 3.66 -20.67
C ILE A 155 11.23 4.99 -21.17
N PHE A 156 11.13 6.03 -20.35
CA PHE A 156 11.66 7.37 -20.62
C PHE A 156 12.48 7.87 -19.43
N GLU A 157 13.72 8.27 -19.68
CA GLU A 157 14.69 8.69 -18.64
C GLU A 157 14.75 7.75 -17.42
N GLY A 158 14.65 6.43 -17.65
CA GLY A 158 14.71 5.40 -16.60
C GLY A 158 13.39 5.13 -15.86
N HIS A 159 12.31 5.82 -16.24
CA HIS A 159 10.99 5.66 -15.66
C HIS A 159 10.05 4.96 -16.64
N LEU A 160 9.21 4.05 -16.15
CA LEU A 160 8.21 3.38 -16.97
C LEU A 160 6.97 4.27 -17.13
N PHE A 161 6.68 4.72 -18.35
CA PHE A 161 5.49 5.49 -18.70
C PHE A 161 4.52 4.72 -19.60
N GLY A 162 4.93 3.67 -20.31
CA GLY A 162 4.04 2.82 -21.10
C GLY A 162 3.76 1.50 -20.40
N GLN A 163 3.02 0.59 -21.06
CA GLN A 163 2.89 -0.78 -20.58
C GLN A 163 4.28 -1.42 -20.47
N GLN A 164 4.54 -2.10 -19.34
CA GLN A 164 5.76 -2.89 -19.14
C GLN A 164 5.86 -3.94 -20.26
N PRO A 165 6.98 -4.01 -21.01
CA PRO A 165 7.21 -5.08 -21.99
C PRO A 165 7.13 -6.47 -21.37
N ALA A 166 6.76 -7.46 -22.19
CA ALA A 166 6.78 -8.85 -21.77
C ALA A 166 8.20 -9.27 -21.36
N PRO A 167 8.35 -10.16 -20.36
CA PRO A 167 9.63 -10.72 -20.03
C PRO A 167 10.30 -11.42 -21.23
N GLU A 168 11.58 -11.14 -21.46
CA GLU A 168 12.36 -11.78 -22.51
C GLU A 168 13.14 -12.98 -21.98
N GLY A 169 13.21 -14.06 -22.76
CA GLY A 169 13.99 -15.24 -22.43
C GLY A 169 13.45 -16.09 -21.27
N GLN A 170 14.23 -17.10 -20.89
CA GLN A 170 13.91 -17.98 -19.75
C GLN A 170 14.19 -17.29 -18.43
N VAL A 171 13.48 -17.70 -17.38
CA VAL A 171 13.76 -17.25 -16.01
C VAL A 171 15.18 -17.68 -15.64
N ILE A 172 15.97 -16.73 -15.13
CA ILE A 172 17.32 -17.00 -14.65
C ILE A 172 17.21 -17.78 -13.34
N SER A 173 17.92 -18.91 -13.24
CA SER A 173 17.92 -19.70 -12.00
C SER A 173 18.36 -18.85 -10.80
N GLY A 174 17.59 -18.95 -9.70
CA GLY A 174 17.78 -18.15 -8.50
C GLY A 174 17.34 -16.67 -8.60
N VAL A 175 16.87 -16.18 -9.74
CA VAL A 175 16.37 -14.80 -9.93
C VAL A 175 14.93 -14.85 -10.47
N PRO A 176 13.92 -15.02 -9.59
CA PRO A 176 12.52 -15.03 -10.00
C PRO A 176 12.06 -13.73 -10.65
N ARG A 177 11.01 -13.82 -11.46
CA ARG A 177 10.25 -12.65 -11.91
C ARG A 177 9.08 -12.39 -10.98
N LYS A 178 8.83 -11.12 -10.69
CA LYS A 178 7.79 -10.66 -9.76
C LYS A 178 6.91 -9.62 -10.43
N ALA A 179 5.64 -9.93 -10.63
CA ALA A 179 4.65 -8.96 -11.08
C ALA A 179 4.20 -8.10 -9.89
N VAL A 180 4.28 -6.78 -10.06
CA VAL A 180 4.06 -5.78 -9.01
C VAL A 180 2.92 -4.85 -9.41
N LEU A 181 1.83 -4.87 -8.63
CA LEU A 181 0.74 -3.93 -8.88
C LEU A 181 1.22 -2.50 -8.72
N SER A 182 0.93 -1.72 -9.74
CA SER A 182 1.40 -0.37 -9.88
C SER A 182 0.29 0.54 -10.40
N TYR A 183 0.48 1.85 -10.25
CA TYR A 183 -0.46 2.87 -10.69
C TYR A 183 0.29 4.15 -11.05
N ARG A 184 -0.43 5.20 -11.42
CA ARG A 184 0.14 6.50 -11.75
C ARG A 184 -0.40 7.60 -10.86
N ALA A 185 0.43 8.60 -10.65
CA ALA A 185 0.03 9.83 -9.98
C ALA A 185 -0.94 10.69 -10.82
N SER A 186 -0.83 10.57 -12.14
CA SER A 186 -1.73 11.16 -13.15
C SER A 186 -1.64 10.34 -14.45
N TYR A 187 -2.75 10.18 -15.17
CA TYR A 187 -2.78 9.62 -16.53
C TYR A 187 -2.70 10.71 -17.61
N GLY A 188 -2.63 11.99 -17.23
CA GLY A 188 -2.59 13.12 -18.16
C GLY A 188 -3.87 13.25 -19.01
N THR A 189 -5.00 12.77 -18.50
CA THR A 189 -6.24 12.64 -19.27
C THR A 189 -7.10 13.90 -19.27
N GLY A 190 -6.83 14.85 -18.36
CA GLY A 190 -7.70 16.01 -18.15
C GLY A 190 -8.97 15.69 -17.36
N ASP A 191 -9.10 14.47 -16.80
CA ASP A 191 -10.23 14.14 -15.94
C ASP A 191 -10.19 14.92 -14.62
N ILE A 192 -11.22 14.77 -13.79
CA ILE A 192 -11.34 15.56 -12.55
C ILE A 192 -10.18 15.34 -11.58
N LEU A 193 -9.55 14.16 -11.56
CA LEU A 193 -8.44 13.84 -10.65
C LEU A 193 -7.07 14.23 -11.23
N ASP A 194 -6.94 14.16 -12.56
CA ASP A 194 -5.74 14.59 -13.28
C ASP A 194 -5.69 16.12 -13.38
N GLY A 195 -6.77 16.78 -13.78
CA GLY A 195 -6.75 18.19 -14.17
C GLY A 195 -5.70 18.42 -15.26
N ASP A 196 -4.90 19.48 -15.11
CA ASP A 196 -3.78 19.78 -16.02
C ASP A 196 -2.50 18.98 -15.68
N ALA A 197 -2.55 18.04 -14.72
CA ALA A 197 -1.35 17.32 -14.30
C ALA A 197 -0.84 16.41 -15.43
N PRO A 198 0.46 16.47 -15.79
CA PRO A 198 1.02 15.63 -16.85
C PRO A 198 0.99 14.14 -16.48
N LEU A 199 1.00 13.29 -17.51
CA LEU A 199 1.16 11.84 -17.37
C LEU A 199 2.35 11.52 -16.46
N GLY A 200 2.11 10.74 -15.41
CA GLY A 200 3.14 10.28 -14.48
C GLY A 200 3.70 8.90 -14.84
N PRO A 201 4.88 8.56 -14.27
CA PRO A 201 5.42 7.22 -14.38
C PRO A 201 4.57 6.22 -13.58
N ILE A 202 4.66 4.95 -13.96
CA ILE A 202 4.09 3.82 -13.23
C ILE A 202 4.92 3.57 -11.98
N MET A 203 4.25 3.53 -10.83
CA MET A 203 4.85 3.33 -9.51
C MET A 203 4.16 2.22 -8.72
N PRO A 204 4.91 1.35 -8.03
CA PRO A 204 4.35 0.37 -7.11
C PRO A 204 3.51 1.03 -6.02
N TYR A 205 2.37 0.43 -5.68
CA TYR A 205 1.55 0.88 -4.53
C TYR A 205 1.00 -0.26 -3.68
N CYS A 206 0.99 -1.50 -4.19
CA CYS A 206 0.32 -2.60 -3.51
C CYS A 206 1.11 -3.05 -2.27
N PRO A 207 0.50 -3.01 -1.06
CA PRO A 207 1.19 -3.38 0.16
C PRO A 207 1.66 -4.83 0.17
N TYR A 208 0.87 -5.76 -0.38
CA TYR A 208 1.27 -7.17 -0.49
C TYR A 208 2.49 -7.37 -1.41
N CYS A 209 2.57 -6.60 -2.50
CA CYS A 209 3.74 -6.63 -3.38
C CYS A 209 4.97 -6.05 -2.69
N HIS A 210 4.81 -4.99 -1.91
CA HIS A 210 5.90 -4.41 -1.11
C HIS A 210 6.38 -5.40 -0.04
N ARG A 211 5.47 -5.96 0.78
CA ARG A 211 5.81 -6.95 1.82
C ARG A 211 6.64 -8.10 1.25
N LEU A 212 6.14 -8.76 0.21
CA LEU A 212 6.84 -9.88 -0.40
C LEU A 212 8.22 -9.47 -0.95
N GLY A 213 8.30 -8.30 -1.59
CA GLY A 213 9.55 -7.78 -2.12
C GLY A 213 10.57 -7.46 -1.03
N LEU A 214 10.15 -6.80 0.05
CA LEU A 214 11.00 -6.50 1.19
C LEU A 214 11.56 -7.79 1.80
N MET A 215 10.70 -8.80 2.01
CA MET A 215 11.13 -10.10 2.54
C MET A 215 12.13 -10.82 1.63
N LEU A 216 11.94 -10.80 0.31
CA LEU A 216 12.89 -11.36 -0.64
C LEU A 216 14.23 -10.60 -0.61
N SER A 217 14.18 -9.27 -0.67
CA SER A 217 15.39 -8.43 -0.71
C SER A 217 16.20 -8.52 0.59
N GLU A 218 15.55 -8.45 1.76
CA GLU A 218 16.20 -8.57 3.07
C GLU A 218 16.75 -9.97 3.34
N SER A 219 16.16 -11.02 2.73
CA SER A 219 16.74 -12.38 2.75
C SER A 219 17.86 -12.59 1.73
N GLY A 220 18.21 -11.56 0.94
CA GLY A 220 19.23 -11.63 -0.10
C GLY A 220 18.83 -12.48 -1.30
N VAL A 221 17.52 -12.63 -1.54
CA VAL A 221 16.96 -13.28 -2.72
C VAL A 221 16.70 -12.20 -3.79
N PRO A 222 17.47 -12.17 -4.89
CA PRO A 222 17.25 -11.20 -5.95
C PRO A 222 15.94 -11.49 -6.69
N PHE A 223 15.33 -10.49 -7.31
CA PHE A 223 14.18 -10.69 -8.18
C PHE A 223 14.12 -9.63 -9.28
N GLU A 224 13.50 -9.98 -10.39
CA GLU A 224 13.21 -9.05 -11.48
C GLU A 224 11.77 -8.55 -11.35
N ALA A 225 11.58 -7.25 -11.14
CA ALA A 225 10.25 -6.66 -10.96
C ALA A 225 9.62 -6.21 -12.29
N TYR A 226 8.41 -6.69 -12.57
CA TYR A 226 7.57 -6.26 -13.69
C TYR A 226 6.40 -5.44 -13.17
N LEU A 227 6.36 -4.15 -13.51
CA LEU A 227 5.32 -3.24 -13.02
C LEU A 227 4.04 -3.43 -13.86
N ILE A 228 2.95 -3.81 -13.20
CA ILE A 228 1.65 -4.02 -13.82
C ILE A 228 0.73 -2.85 -13.46
N ASP A 229 0.47 -1.97 -14.42
CA ASP A 229 -0.46 -0.85 -14.25
C ASP A 229 -1.88 -1.41 -14.03
N GLN A 230 -2.49 -1.07 -12.89
CA GLN A 230 -3.83 -1.57 -12.55
C GLN A 230 -4.93 -1.06 -13.49
N SER A 231 -4.78 0.14 -14.08
CA SER A 231 -5.76 0.69 -15.03
C SER A 231 -5.50 0.28 -16.48
N ASP A 232 -4.28 -0.16 -16.79
CA ASP A 232 -3.84 -0.50 -18.14
C ASP A 232 -2.92 -1.73 -18.10
N LYS A 233 -3.49 -2.87 -17.70
CA LYS A 233 -2.72 -4.11 -17.56
C LYS A 233 -2.18 -4.56 -18.92
N PRO A 234 -0.88 -4.89 -19.04
CA PRO A 234 -0.32 -5.37 -20.29
C PRO A 234 -1.03 -6.67 -20.76
N PRO A 235 -1.41 -6.79 -22.05
CA PRO A 235 -2.07 -7.99 -22.57
C PRO A 235 -1.31 -9.29 -22.29
N TRP A 236 0.01 -9.28 -22.45
CA TRP A 236 0.87 -10.45 -22.20
C TRP A 236 0.71 -11.00 -20.78
N PHE A 237 0.46 -10.13 -19.78
CA PHE A 237 0.31 -10.55 -18.39
C PHE A 237 -1.01 -11.28 -18.17
N LEU A 238 -2.09 -10.80 -18.80
CA LEU A 238 -3.41 -11.43 -18.72
C LEU A 238 -3.49 -12.71 -19.55
N GLU A 239 -2.78 -12.76 -20.68
CA GLU A 239 -2.67 -13.96 -21.52
C GLU A 239 -1.88 -15.07 -20.82
N SER A 240 -0.75 -14.72 -20.18
CA SER A 240 0.07 -15.68 -19.43
C SER A 240 -0.46 -16.01 -18.03
N PHE A 241 -1.23 -15.11 -17.42
CA PHE A 241 -1.82 -15.30 -16.11
C PHE A 241 -3.24 -14.73 -16.06
N PRO A 242 -4.27 -15.48 -16.53
CA PRO A 242 -5.64 -14.99 -16.64
C PRO A 242 -6.26 -14.46 -15.33
N ALA A 243 -5.78 -14.93 -14.18
CA ALA A 243 -6.20 -14.39 -12.89
C ALA A 243 -5.83 -12.91 -12.72
N GLY A 244 -4.73 -12.46 -13.33
CA GLY A 244 -4.30 -11.05 -13.37
C GLY A 244 -4.09 -10.43 -11.99
N THR A 245 -3.87 -11.26 -10.96
CA THR A 245 -3.68 -10.84 -9.56
C THR A 245 -2.20 -10.64 -9.25
N THR A 246 -1.93 -9.86 -8.21
CA THR A 246 -0.58 -9.55 -7.74
C THR A 246 -0.54 -9.53 -6.19
N PRO A 247 0.61 -9.81 -5.55
CA PRO A 247 1.85 -10.26 -6.18
C PRO A 247 1.67 -11.63 -6.85
N SER A 248 2.35 -11.81 -7.97
CA SER A 248 2.53 -13.10 -8.62
C SER A 248 3.97 -13.26 -9.08
N MET A 249 4.42 -14.50 -9.12
CA MET A 249 5.82 -14.86 -9.25
C MET A 249 6.00 -15.93 -10.32
N GLN A 250 7.05 -15.81 -11.12
CA GLN A 250 7.54 -16.86 -12.00
C GLN A 250 8.90 -17.33 -11.45
N TRP A 251 8.94 -18.55 -10.90
CA TRP A 251 10.13 -19.10 -10.25
C TRP A 251 10.17 -20.64 -10.33
N PRO A 252 10.61 -21.21 -11.45
CA PRO A 252 10.58 -22.66 -11.66
C PRO A 252 11.31 -23.45 -10.56
N ASP A 253 12.47 -22.98 -10.12
CA ASP A 253 13.30 -23.63 -9.10
C ASP A 253 12.57 -23.88 -7.78
N VAL A 254 11.64 -22.99 -7.40
CA VAL A 254 10.94 -23.04 -6.10
C VAL A 254 9.47 -23.48 -6.27
N LEU A 255 8.81 -23.00 -7.32
CA LEU A 255 7.39 -23.24 -7.57
C LEU A 255 7.16 -24.57 -8.31
N GLY A 256 8.17 -25.11 -8.97
CA GLY A 256 8.08 -26.37 -9.74
C GLY A 256 7.29 -26.22 -11.04
N THR A 257 7.11 -25.00 -11.53
CA THR A 257 6.39 -24.68 -12.77
C THR A 257 6.95 -23.41 -13.40
N ASP A 258 6.88 -23.33 -14.73
CA ASP A 258 7.17 -22.12 -15.51
C ASP A 258 6.01 -21.12 -15.51
N GLU A 259 4.84 -21.51 -14.98
CA GLU A 259 3.67 -20.64 -14.91
C GLU A 259 3.79 -19.58 -13.80
N TRP A 260 3.03 -18.48 -13.96
CA TRP A 260 2.87 -17.49 -12.90
C TRP A 260 2.03 -18.06 -11.75
N VAL A 261 2.53 -17.92 -10.52
CA VAL A 261 1.82 -18.30 -9.29
C VAL A 261 1.52 -17.05 -8.47
N GLY A 262 0.24 -16.82 -8.17
CA GLY A 262 -0.23 -15.66 -7.41
C GLY A 262 -0.56 -15.95 -5.95
N GLY A 263 -0.83 -14.86 -5.22
CA GLY A 263 -1.36 -14.89 -3.86
C GLY A 263 -0.27 -14.74 -2.81
N PHE A 264 -0.33 -13.65 -2.04
CA PHE A 264 0.67 -13.32 -1.01
C PHE A 264 0.85 -14.45 0.01
N ASP A 265 -0.22 -14.89 0.67
CA ASP A 265 -0.13 -15.93 1.71
C ASP A 265 0.37 -17.26 1.16
N ASN A 266 -0.07 -17.62 -0.05
CA ASN A 266 0.39 -18.82 -0.74
C ASN A 266 1.91 -18.76 -1.02
N LEU A 267 2.39 -17.63 -1.55
CA LEU A 267 3.79 -17.43 -1.86
C LEU A 267 4.65 -17.40 -0.59
N VAL A 268 4.22 -16.69 0.46
CA VAL A 268 4.91 -16.65 1.76
C VAL A 268 5.03 -18.05 2.35
N LYS A 269 3.96 -18.85 2.31
CA LYS A 269 3.98 -20.25 2.77
C LYS A 269 5.01 -21.07 2.00
N ILE A 270 4.96 -21.07 0.67
CA ILE A 270 5.88 -21.86 -0.17
C ILE A 270 7.33 -21.42 0.09
N TYR A 271 7.59 -20.12 0.18
CA TYR A 271 8.94 -19.57 0.37
C TYR A 271 9.49 -19.84 1.76
N GLY A 272 8.64 -19.76 2.79
CA GLY A 272 9.00 -20.15 4.16
C GLY A 272 9.36 -21.64 4.28
N GLU A 273 8.74 -22.51 3.48
CA GLU A 273 9.05 -23.95 3.46
C GLU A 273 10.30 -24.28 2.64
N LYS A 274 10.50 -23.62 1.49
CA LYS A 274 11.49 -24.04 0.49
C LYS A 274 12.75 -23.19 0.42
N ILE A 275 12.77 -21.98 0.98
CA ILE A 275 13.89 -21.05 0.86
C ILE A 275 14.42 -20.73 2.27
N PRO A 276 15.50 -21.40 2.73
CA PRO A 276 16.02 -21.23 4.10
C PRO A 276 16.32 -19.77 4.48
N LYS A 277 16.85 -18.96 3.56
CA LYS A 277 17.12 -17.53 3.82
C LYS A 277 15.85 -16.70 3.96
N PHE A 278 14.81 -17.00 3.17
CA PHE A 278 13.51 -16.33 3.32
C PHE A 278 12.88 -16.72 4.66
N ALA A 279 12.91 -18.01 4.98
CA ALA A 279 12.42 -18.55 6.25
C ALA A 279 13.11 -17.91 7.46
N SER A 280 14.42 -17.59 7.38
CA SER A 280 15.11 -16.93 8.49
C SER A 280 14.63 -15.51 8.76
N VAL A 281 14.12 -14.78 7.76
CA VAL A 281 13.53 -13.45 7.95
C VAL A 281 12.05 -13.58 8.33
N ALA A 282 11.35 -14.56 7.73
CA ALA A 282 9.92 -14.79 7.94
C ALA A 282 9.59 -15.30 9.36
N ASN A 283 10.44 -16.18 9.90
CA ASN A 283 10.26 -16.80 11.20
C ASN A 283 11.05 -16.10 12.31
N ASP A 284 11.72 -14.99 11.99
CA ASP A 284 12.28 -14.11 13.00
C ASP A 284 11.15 -13.32 13.67
N HIS A 285 11.03 -13.48 14.98
CA HIS A 285 9.97 -12.89 15.77
C HIS A 285 10.38 -11.57 16.43
N GLY A 286 11.66 -11.19 16.39
CA GLY A 286 12.17 -9.93 16.95
C GLY A 286 11.65 -9.62 18.36
N GLN A 287 11.44 -8.33 18.62
CA GLN A 287 10.85 -7.83 19.87
C GLN A 287 9.33 -8.03 19.92
N TYR A 288 8.65 -7.97 18.77
CA TYR A 288 7.19 -8.06 18.67
C TYR A 288 6.72 -9.05 17.60
N LYS A 289 5.70 -9.85 17.94
CA LYS A 289 5.14 -10.87 17.03
C LYS A 289 4.48 -10.26 15.80
N VAL A 290 4.72 -10.87 14.64
CA VAL A 290 4.14 -10.45 13.34
C VAL A 290 2.62 -10.33 13.35
N ASP A 291 1.90 -11.26 14.00
CA ASP A 291 0.43 -11.23 14.03
C ASP A 291 -0.09 -9.99 14.76
N HIS A 292 0.55 -9.64 15.88
CA HIS A 292 0.19 -8.46 16.66
C HIS A 292 0.51 -7.18 15.89
N VAL A 293 1.74 -7.06 15.40
CA VAL A 293 2.22 -5.90 14.62
C VAL A 293 1.40 -5.70 13.35
N GLY A 294 1.12 -6.80 12.63
CA GLY A 294 0.34 -6.79 11.40
C GLY A 294 -1.11 -6.38 11.63
N ALA A 295 -1.76 -6.90 12.68
CA ALA A 295 -3.12 -6.50 13.06
C ALA A 295 -3.16 -5.03 13.47
N LEU A 296 -2.24 -4.58 14.32
CA LEU A 296 -2.17 -3.21 14.81
C LEU A 296 -1.97 -2.19 13.67
N GLY A 297 -0.93 -2.39 12.84
CA GLY A 297 -0.64 -1.50 11.70
C GLY A 297 -1.78 -1.46 10.69
N THR A 298 -2.41 -2.60 10.39
CA THR A 298 -3.54 -2.65 9.46
C THR A 298 -4.80 -2.02 10.06
N THR A 299 -5.03 -2.16 11.37
CA THR A 299 -6.14 -1.50 12.08
C THR A 299 -6.00 0.03 12.01
N ALA A 300 -4.83 0.57 12.38
CA ALA A 300 -4.56 2.02 12.34
C ALA A 300 -4.82 2.62 10.95
N ALA A 301 -4.30 1.96 9.92
CA ALA A 301 -4.49 2.32 8.53
C ALA A 301 -5.96 2.24 8.09
N MET A 302 -6.59 1.07 8.22
CA MET A 302 -7.91 0.83 7.64
C MET A 302 -9.04 1.50 8.42
N ALA A 303 -8.94 1.66 9.75
CA ALA A 303 -9.94 2.35 10.56
C ALA A 303 -10.04 3.83 10.18
N THR A 304 -8.90 4.48 10.00
CA THR A 304 -8.80 5.87 9.51
C THR A 304 -9.56 6.03 8.18
N TYR A 305 -9.47 5.05 7.32
CA TYR A 305 -10.07 5.07 5.99
C TYR A 305 -11.56 4.72 6.00
N ALA A 306 -11.94 3.70 6.76
CA ALA A 306 -13.32 3.27 6.93
C ALA A 306 -14.19 4.40 7.53
N ALA A 307 -13.61 5.24 8.41
CA ALA A 307 -14.28 6.37 9.03
C ALA A 307 -14.92 7.34 8.01
N ILE A 308 -14.34 7.49 6.82
CA ILE A 308 -14.84 8.40 5.77
C ILE A 308 -16.23 7.94 5.25
N PHE A 309 -16.45 6.62 5.19
CA PHE A 309 -17.65 6.01 4.60
C PHE A 309 -18.85 5.90 5.56
N THR A 310 -18.64 6.16 6.85
CA THR A 310 -19.59 5.87 7.94
C THR A 310 -20.94 6.59 7.84
N ASN A 311 -21.04 7.62 7.00
CA ASN A 311 -22.27 8.38 6.74
C ASN A 311 -22.84 8.15 5.33
N SER A 312 -22.19 7.33 4.51
CA SER A 312 -22.68 7.07 3.16
C SER A 312 -23.89 6.15 3.20
N GLU A 313 -24.90 6.50 2.41
CA GLU A 313 -26.07 5.64 2.22
C GLU A 313 -25.96 4.71 1.01
N LEU A 314 -24.91 4.87 0.19
CA LEU A 314 -24.68 4.05 -1.00
C LEU A 314 -24.22 2.64 -0.63
N ASP A 315 -24.81 1.62 -1.27
CA ASP A 315 -24.41 0.22 -1.07
C ASP A 315 -22.95 -0.02 -1.47
N SER A 316 -22.47 0.64 -2.53
CA SER A 316 -21.08 0.57 -2.98
C SER A 316 -20.09 1.11 -1.94
N ALA A 317 -20.46 2.17 -1.23
CA ALA A 317 -19.67 2.74 -0.14
C ALA A 317 -19.73 1.88 1.13
N LYS A 318 -20.90 1.32 1.45
CA LYS A 318 -21.07 0.34 2.55
C LYS A 318 -20.23 -0.93 2.31
N ASN A 319 -20.21 -1.43 1.08
CA ASN A 319 -19.36 -2.55 0.67
C ASN A 319 -17.86 -2.21 0.80
N MET A 320 -17.47 -1.00 0.39
CA MET A 320 -16.09 -0.52 0.56
C MET A 320 -15.70 -0.45 2.05
N MET A 321 -16.55 0.13 2.89
CA MET A 321 -16.34 0.18 4.34
C MET A 321 -16.16 -1.23 4.93
N GLY A 322 -17.03 -2.18 4.55
CA GLY A 322 -16.94 -3.57 4.99
C GLY A 322 -15.64 -4.26 4.55
N ALA A 323 -15.17 -4.00 3.32
CA ALA A 323 -13.91 -4.53 2.83
C ALA A 323 -12.70 -3.94 3.59
N LEU A 324 -12.71 -2.64 3.87
CA LEU A 324 -11.67 -1.96 4.64
C LEU A 324 -11.61 -2.46 6.08
N MET A 325 -12.77 -2.59 6.72
CA MET A 325 -12.85 -3.17 8.07
C MET A 325 -12.32 -4.61 8.12
N GLY A 326 -12.68 -5.44 7.13
CA GLY A 326 -12.18 -6.80 7.03
C GLY A 326 -10.66 -6.87 6.87
N MET A 327 -10.08 -5.97 6.07
CA MET A 327 -8.62 -5.83 5.99
C MET A 327 -8.03 -5.33 7.31
N GLY A 328 -8.70 -4.40 7.99
CA GLY A 328 -8.27 -3.79 9.25
C GLY A 328 -8.41 -4.67 10.49
N SER A 329 -8.66 -5.98 10.35
CA SER A 329 -8.95 -6.88 11.48
C SER A 329 -10.11 -6.42 12.37
N ILE A 330 -10.99 -5.56 11.86
CA ILE A 330 -12.19 -5.10 12.55
C ILE A 330 -13.28 -6.13 12.25
N ALA A 331 -13.56 -7.01 13.22
CA ALA A 331 -14.38 -8.21 13.03
C ALA A 331 -15.72 -7.92 12.31
N LYS A 332 -15.97 -8.68 11.23
CA LYS A 332 -17.30 -8.81 10.61
C LYS A 332 -17.96 -10.05 11.20
N ILE A 333 -19.14 -9.91 11.80
CA ILE A 333 -19.90 -11.06 12.33
C ILE A 333 -20.85 -11.54 11.24
N GLU A 334 -20.82 -12.84 10.96
CA GLU A 334 -21.68 -13.48 9.98
C GLU A 334 -23.16 -13.36 10.39
N GLY A 335 -24.02 -12.99 9.44
CA GLY A 335 -25.46 -12.82 9.68
C GLY A 335 -25.89 -11.44 10.20
N GLU A 336 -24.96 -10.53 10.50
CA GLU A 336 -25.33 -9.15 10.86
C GLU A 336 -25.84 -8.35 9.65
N THR A 337 -26.96 -7.66 9.84
CA THR A 337 -27.37 -6.54 8.98
C THR A 337 -26.42 -5.35 9.15
N GLY A 338 -26.38 -4.44 8.18
CA GLY A 338 -25.54 -3.24 8.28
C GLY A 338 -25.84 -2.37 9.52
N ALA A 339 -27.09 -2.38 10.00
CA ALA A 339 -27.48 -1.70 11.23
C ALA A 339 -26.90 -2.38 12.49
N GLN A 340 -26.95 -3.72 12.56
CA GLN A 340 -26.38 -4.50 13.67
C GLN A 340 -24.85 -4.38 13.71
N THR A 341 -24.19 -4.42 12.55
CA THR A 341 -22.75 -4.16 12.46
C THR A 341 -22.41 -2.75 12.95
N ARG A 342 -23.19 -1.73 12.56
CA ARG A 342 -22.99 -0.35 13.04
C ARG A 342 -23.15 -0.25 14.55
N GLU A 343 -24.20 -0.83 15.12
CA GLU A 343 -24.45 -0.84 16.57
C GLU A 343 -23.34 -1.58 17.33
N ARG A 344 -22.90 -2.74 16.86
CA ARG A 344 -21.79 -3.46 17.47
C ARG A 344 -20.47 -2.69 17.41
N LEU A 345 -20.14 -2.05 16.30
CA LEU A 345 -18.92 -1.25 16.20
C LEU A 345 -18.94 -0.05 17.15
N ILE A 346 -20.12 0.52 17.39
CA ILE A 346 -20.31 1.54 18.42
C ILE A 346 -20.01 0.96 19.82
N LEU A 347 -20.34 -0.31 20.08
CA LEU A 347 -20.14 -0.99 21.36
C LEU A 347 -18.73 -1.61 21.56
N LEU A 348 -18.04 -2.01 20.48
CA LEU A 348 -16.74 -2.70 20.54
C LEU A 348 -15.57 -1.80 20.99
N ILE A 349 -15.72 -0.49 20.91
CA ILE A 349 -14.67 0.50 21.22
C ILE A 349 -15.00 1.15 22.57
N GLN A 350 -15.24 0.32 23.59
CA GLN A 350 -15.47 0.73 24.99
C GLN A 350 -14.15 0.81 25.75
#